data_AF-A0A1V6DHZ5-F1
#
_entry.id   AF-A0A1V6DHZ5-F1
#
_cell.length_a   1.000
_cell.length_b   1.000
_cell.length_c   1.000
_cell.angle_alpha   90.00
_cell.angle_beta   90.00
_cell.angle_gamma   90.00
#
_symmetry.space_group_name_H-M   'P 1'
#
loop_
_entity.id
_entity.type
_entity.pdbx_description
1 polymer ?
#
loop_
_entity_poly.entity_id
_entity_poly.type
_entity_poly.pdbx_seq_one_letter_code
_entity_poly.pdbx_strand_id
1 'polypeptide(L)'
;MQWEFFQSNHEGALIDKIAALADAKFDGLVFNPGAFTHTSVALRDALAGAGLRTVEVHISNIYRREEFRHHSYTAAVSQAVITGLGFEGYHAAVRFLLKA
;
A
#
# COMPACT_ATOMS: atom_id res chain seq x y z
N MET A 1 19.10 -2.14 8.18
CA MET A 1 17.82 -2.17 7.45
C MET A 1 16.77 -2.72 8.41
N GLN A 2 15.84 -1.87 8.84
CA GLN A 2 14.78 -2.23 9.79
C GLN A 2 13.51 -2.53 9.00
N TRP A 3 12.79 -3.59 9.40
CA TRP A 3 11.54 -4.00 8.77
C TRP A 3 10.46 -4.12 9.83
N GLU A 4 9.28 -3.61 9.51
CA GLU A 4 8.09 -3.81 10.32
C GLU A 4 6.96 -4.35 9.44
N PHE A 5 6.19 -5.28 10.01
CA PHE A 5 5.04 -5.89 9.35
C PHE A 5 3.80 -5.62 10.20
N PHE A 6 2.71 -5.23 9.54
CA PHE A 6 1.45 -4.96 10.21
C PHE A 6 0.28 -5.34 9.30
N GLN A 7 -0.76 -5.90 9.91
CA GLN A 7 -2.01 -6.23 9.24
C GLN A 7 -3.16 -5.91 10.19
N SER A 8 -4.25 -5.38 9.64
CA SER A 8 -5.50 -5.21 10.37
C SER A 8 -6.69 -5.23 9.41
N ASN A 9 -7.83 -5.68 9.93
CA ASN A 9 -9.12 -5.54 9.26
C ASN A 9 -9.83 -4.23 9.61
N HIS A 10 -9.28 -3.47 10.56
CA HIS A 10 -9.82 -2.18 10.97
C HIS A 10 -9.09 -1.06 10.23
N GLU A 11 -9.83 -0.30 9.42
CA GLU A 11 -9.30 0.82 8.63
C GLU A 11 -8.52 1.81 9.50
N GLY A 12 -9.08 2.23 10.63
CA GLY A 12 -8.42 3.14 11.58
C GLY A 12 -7.07 2.64 12.08
N ALA A 13 -6.94 1.34 12.36
CA ALA A 13 -5.66 0.78 12.82
C ALA A 13 -4.57 0.83 11.74
N LEU A 14 -4.95 0.74 10.45
CA LEU A 14 -4.00 0.92 9.35
C LEU A 14 -3.60 2.39 9.21
N ILE A 15 -4.54 3.33 9.38
CA ILE A 15 -4.28 4.78 9.39
C ILE A 15 -3.30 5.13 10.52
N ASP A 16 -3.59 4.68 11.74
CA ASP A 16 -2.74 4.91 12.92
C ASP A 16 -1.33 4.35 12.69
N LYS A 17 -1.23 3.16 12.07
CA LYS A 17 0.07 2.57 11.75
C LYS A 17 0.84 3.40 10.71
N ILE A 18 0.18 3.91 9.68
CA ILE A 18 0.81 4.78 8.67
C ILE A 18 1.37 6.04 9.33
N ALA A 19 0.59 6.69 10.20
CA ALA A 19 1.04 7.86 10.95
C ALA A 19 2.25 7.54 11.84
N ALA A 20 2.18 6.45 12.61
CA ALA A 20 3.28 6.03 13.47
C ALA A 20 4.58 5.71 12.69
N LEU A 21 4.48 5.11 11.50
CA LEU A 21 5.64 4.85 10.63
C LEU A 21 6.24 6.14 10.08
N ALA A 22 5.41 7.14 9.76
CA ALA A 22 5.87 8.46 9.33
C ALA A 22 6.62 9.18 10.45
N ASP A 23 6.08 9.18 11.67
CA ASP A 23 6.73 9.77 12.86
C ASP A 23 8.05 9.07 13.19
N ALA A 24 8.11 7.74 13.02
CA ALA A 24 9.32 6.94 13.16
C ALA A 24 10.31 7.08 11.99
N LYS A 25 9.98 7.89 10.97
CA LYS A 25 10.82 8.20 9.80
C LYS A 25 11.25 6.97 8.99
N PHE A 26 10.31 6.06 8.74
CA PHE A 26 10.54 4.98 7.78
C PHE A 26 10.75 5.53 6.36
N ASP A 27 11.67 4.93 5.60
CA ASP A 27 12.02 5.40 4.25
C ASP A 27 10.96 5.05 3.19
N GLY A 28 10.15 4.02 3.43
CA GLY A 28 9.15 3.56 2.48
C GLY A 28 8.17 2.53 3.05
N LEU A 29 7.11 2.30 2.29
CA LEU A 29 5.98 1.45 2.66
C LEU A 29 5.58 0.56 1.49
N VAL A 30 5.52 -0.75 1.71
CA VAL A 30 4.86 -1.69 0.80
C VAL A 30 3.48 -1.98 1.35
N PHE A 31 2.43 -1.63 0.62
CA PHE A 31 1.06 -1.67 1.13
C PHE A 31 0.13 -2.46 0.22
N ASN A 32 -0.58 -3.43 0.80
CA ASN A 32 -1.70 -4.10 0.17
C ASN A 32 -2.96 -3.75 0.97
N PRO A 33 -3.80 -2.81 0.48
CA PRO A 33 -5.00 -2.40 1.21
C PRO A 33 -6.13 -3.43 1.16
N GLY A 34 -6.00 -4.49 0.35
CA GLY A 34 -7.04 -5.51 0.20
C GLY A 34 -8.34 -4.91 -0.31
N ALA A 35 -9.45 -5.13 0.41
CA ALA A 35 -10.74 -4.54 0.05
C ALA A 35 -10.75 -3.01 0.13
N PHE A 36 -9.95 -2.43 1.04
CA PHE A 36 -9.90 -0.98 1.24
C PHE A 36 -9.33 -0.21 0.04
N THR A 37 -8.64 -0.91 -0.85
CA THR A 37 -8.21 -0.38 -2.16
C THR A 37 -9.37 0.30 -2.88
N HIS A 38 -10.55 -0.32 -2.79
CA HIS A 38 -11.73 0.04 -3.58
C HIS A 38 -12.74 0.88 -2.78
N THR A 39 -12.47 1.17 -1.50
CA THR A 39 -13.45 1.84 -0.62
C THR A 39 -12.88 2.95 0.24
N SER A 40 -11.58 2.92 0.56
CA SER A 40 -11.01 3.79 1.59
C SER A 40 -10.37 5.04 1.02
N VAL A 41 -11.14 6.13 1.00
CA VAL A 41 -10.60 7.48 0.80
C VAL A 41 -9.74 7.89 2.00
N ALA A 42 -10.07 7.43 3.21
CA ALA A 42 -9.32 7.77 4.42
C ALA A 42 -7.87 7.23 4.39
N LEU A 43 -7.65 6.00 3.92
CA LEU A 43 -6.30 5.46 3.73
C LEU A 43 -5.55 6.16 2.60
N ARG A 44 -6.24 6.55 1.52
CA ARG A 44 -5.64 7.41 0.48
C ARG A 44 -5.10 8.70 1.08
N ASP A 45 -5.88 9.36 1.94
CA ASP A 45 -5.49 10.63 2.55
C ASP A 45 -4.36 10.45 3.58
N ALA A 46 -4.41 9.38 4.37
CA ALA A 46 -3.33 9.02 5.29
C ALA A 46 -2.00 8.82 4.56
N LEU A 47 -1.99 8.08 3.44
CA LEU A 47 -0.79 7.88 2.62
C LEU A 47 -0.28 9.20 2.01
N ALA A 48 -1.19 10.02 1.48
CA ALA A 48 -0.84 11.31 0.89
C ALA A 48 -0.22 12.28 1.91
N GLY A 49 -0.74 12.29 3.15
CA GLY A 49 -0.26 13.15 4.23
C GLY A 49 1.02 12.65 4.91
N ALA A 50 1.28 11.34 4.88
CA ALA A 50 2.40 10.72 5.60
C ALA A 50 3.79 11.04 4.99
N GLY A 51 3.85 11.42 3.70
CA GLY A 51 5.12 11.64 3.00
C GLY A 51 5.97 10.36 2.79
N LEU A 52 5.44 9.19 3.13
CA LEU A 52 6.10 7.90 2.94
C LEU A 52 6.07 7.47 1.47
N ARG A 53 7.22 7.02 0.96
CA ARG A 53 7.30 6.42 -0.38
C ARG A 53 6.56 5.10 -0.41
N THR A 54 5.37 5.09 -1.02
CA THR A 54 4.49 3.92 -0.96
C THR A 54 4.43 3.18 -2.29
N VAL A 55 4.49 1.85 -2.25
CA VAL A 55 4.18 0.96 -3.38
C VAL A 55 2.96 0.13 -3.03
N GLU A 56 1.92 0.22 -3.86
CA GLU A 56 0.71 -0.58 -3.73
C GLU A 56 0.92 -1.98 -4.34
N VAL A 57 0.51 -3.02 -3.62
CA VAL A 57 0.66 -4.42 -4.04
C VAL A 57 -0.67 -5.15 -3.97
N HIS A 58 -0.99 -5.89 -5.04
CA HIS A 58 -2.10 -6.83 -5.11
C HIS A 58 -1.59 -8.21 -5.51
N ILE A 59 -1.87 -9.21 -4.68
CA ILE A 59 -1.51 -10.61 -4.95
C ILE A 59 -2.20 -11.08 -6.24
N SER A 60 -3.50 -10.85 -6.37
CA SER A 60 -4.27 -11.16 -7.58
C SER A 60 -4.19 -10.03 -8.61
N ASN A 61 -4.37 -10.36 -9.89
CA ASN A 61 -4.56 -9.35 -10.93
C ASN A 61 -5.97 -8.74 -10.79
N ILE A 62 -6.06 -7.49 -10.30
CA ILE A 62 -7.34 -6.83 -10.04
C ILE A 62 -8.14 -6.57 -11.32
N TYR A 63 -7.47 -6.43 -12.46
CA TYR A 63 -8.10 -6.19 -13.77
C TYR A 63 -8.74 -7.43 -14.39
N ARG A 64 -8.44 -8.62 -13.85
CA ARG A 64 -9.13 -9.88 -14.23
C ARG A 64 -10.40 -10.14 -13.41
N ARG A 65 -10.70 -9.24 -12.47
CA ARG A 65 -11.79 -9.39 -11.51
C ARG A 65 -12.95 -8.46 -11.86
N GLU A 66 -13.93 -8.38 -10.98
CA GLU A 66 -15.12 -7.54 -11.12
C GLU A 66 -14.73 -6.06 -11.34
N GLU A 67 -15.52 -5.33 -12.14
CA GLU A 67 -15.22 -3.95 -12.57
C GLU A 67 -14.96 -3.00 -11.40
N PHE A 68 -15.69 -3.14 -10.29
CA PHE A 68 -15.48 -2.31 -9.09
C PHE A 68 -14.07 -2.46 -8.49
N ARG A 69 -13.33 -3.54 -8.81
CA ARG A 69 -11.96 -3.75 -8.34
C ARG A 69 -10.92 -3.09 -9.20
N HIS A 70 -11.29 -2.56 -10.36
CA HIS A 70 -10.36 -1.90 -11.27
C HIS A 70 -10.05 -0.48 -10.77
N HIS A 71 -10.90 0.06 -9.90
CA HIS A 71 -10.68 1.33 -9.24
C HIS A 71 -9.90 1.17 -7.93
N SER A 72 -8.83 1.93 -7.77
CA SER A 72 -8.04 2.00 -6.54
C SER A 72 -7.93 3.46 -6.09
N TYR A 73 -8.34 3.74 -4.85
CA TYR A 73 -8.18 5.07 -4.24
C TYR A 73 -6.72 5.35 -3.89
N THR A 74 -5.98 4.33 -3.43
CA THR A 74 -4.58 4.46 -2.99
C THR A 74 -3.59 4.52 -4.15
N ALA A 75 -3.98 4.04 -5.34
CA ALA A 75 -3.08 3.97 -6.50
C ALA A 75 -2.60 5.36 -6.92
N ALA A 76 -3.47 6.37 -6.88
CA ALA A 76 -3.16 7.74 -7.29
C ALA A 76 -2.12 8.44 -6.41
N VAL A 77 -1.89 7.94 -5.19
CA VAL A 77 -0.93 8.50 -4.23
C VAL A 77 0.26 7.56 -3.97
N SER A 78 0.31 6.43 -4.66
CA SER A 78 1.41 5.47 -4.60
C SER A 78 2.42 5.74 -5.72
N GLN A 79 3.71 5.50 -5.48
CA GLN A 79 4.76 5.66 -6.49
C GLN A 79 4.66 4.62 -7.61
N ALA A 80 4.18 3.42 -7.26
CA ALA A 80 3.96 2.33 -8.19
C ALA A 80 2.83 1.44 -7.69
N VAL A 81 2.21 0.71 -8.62
CA VAL A 81 1.22 -0.34 -8.33
C VAL A 81 1.70 -1.63 -8.98
N ILE A 82 1.74 -2.72 -8.21
CA ILE A 82 2.08 -4.05 -8.70
C ILE A 82 0.89 -4.96 -8.47
N THR A 83 0.32 -5.53 -9.53
CA THR A 83 -0.86 -6.41 -9.43
C THR A 83 -0.67 -7.71 -10.19
N GLY A 84 -1.11 -8.83 -9.61
CA GLY A 84 -1.14 -10.13 -10.28
C GLY A 84 0.16 -10.92 -10.27
N LEU A 85 1.17 -10.46 -9.52
CA LEU A 85 2.45 -11.15 -9.40
C LEU A 85 2.51 -12.10 -8.18
N GLY A 86 1.39 -12.35 -7.51
CA GLY A 86 1.38 -13.16 -6.29
C GLY A 86 2.24 -12.53 -5.19
N PHE A 87 2.93 -13.36 -4.41
CA PHE A 87 3.84 -12.89 -3.36
C PHE A 87 5.10 -12.20 -3.90
N GLU A 88 5.52 -12.50 -5.13
CA GLU A 88 6.65 -11.82 -5.78
C GLU A 88 6.41 -10.32 -5.96
N GLY A 89 5.15 -9.87 -5.93
CA GLY A 89 4.81 -8.45 -5.92
C GLY A 89 5.41 -7.70 -4.73
N TYR A 90 5.44 -8.30 -3.54
CA TYR A 90 6.06 -7.69 -2.35
C TYR A 90 7.58 -7.60 -2.51
N HIS A 91 8.23 -8.65 -3.03
CA HIS A 91 9.66 -8.63 -3.29
C HIS A 91 10.05 -7.57 -4.35
N ALA A 92 9.25 -7.44 -5.40
CA ALA A 92 9.44 -6.39 -6.40
C ALA A 92 9.27 -4.98 -5.82
N ALA A 93 8.26 -4.76 -4.98
CA ALA A 93 8.03 -3.49 -4.29
C ALA A 93 9.19 -3.10 -3.38
N VAL A 94 9.70 -4.03 -2.56
CA VAL A 94 10.87 -3.82 -1.71
C VAL A 94 12.09 -3.46 -2.55
N ARG A 95 12.38 -4.22 -3.62
CA ARG A 95 13.51 -3.94 -4.51
C ARG A 95 13.40 -2.56 -5.17
N PHE A 96 12.19 -2.12 -5.51
CA PHE A 96 11.96 -0.79 -6.07
C PHE A 96 12.27 0.31 -5.05
N LEU A 97 11.80 0.17 -3.80
CA LEU A 97 12.04 1.15 -2.74
C LEU A 97 13.52 1.24 -2.35
N LEU A 98 14.26 0.13 -2.33
CA LEU A 98 15.68 0.10 -1.96
C LEU A 98 16.64 0.65 -3.03
N LYS A 99 16.21 0.75 -4.29
CA LYS A 99 17.07 1.17 -5.42
C LYS A 99 17.12 2.68 -5.64
N ALA A 100 16.30 3.45 -4.94
CA ALA A 100 16.03 4.85 -5.22
C ALA A 100 16.27 5.71 -3.98
#